data_AF-A0A349HRN9-F1
#
_entry.id   AF-A0A349HRN9-F1
#
_cell.length_a   1.000
_cell.length_b   1.000
_cell.length_c   1.000
_cell.angle_alpha   90.00
_cell.angle_beta   90.00
_cell.angle_gamma   90.00
#
_symmetry.space_group_name_H-M   'P 1'
#
loop_
_entity.id
_entity.type
_entity.pdbx_description
1 polymer ?
#
loop_
_entity_poly.entity_id
_entity_poly.type
_entity_poly.pdbx_seq_one_letter_code
_entity_poly.pdbx_strand_id
1 'polypeptide(L)' 'MISIKELEMKKIKDLEAQYPFILSFFENNKLDVEEFKDSTLIEYLNHFTEEEIEEWAIDIPKIKSDLETY' A
#
# COMPACT_ATOMS: atom_id res chain seq x y z
N MET A 1 -7.21 3.96 16.79
CA MET A 1 -5.97 4.18 16.02
C MET A 1 -5.52 2.82 15.55
N ILE A 2 -5.78 2.52 14.28
CA ILE A 2 -5.15 1.38 13.63
C ILE A 2 -3.68 1.74 13.49
N SER A 3 -2.78 0.84 13.90
CA SER A 3 -1.35 1.09 13.74
C SER A 3 -0.97 0.74 12.30
N ILE A 4 -0.40 1.67 11.54
CA ILE A 4 0.11 1.40 10.19
C ILE A 4 1.05 0.21 10.15
N LYS A 5 1.83 0.02 11.22
CA LYS A 5 2.73 -1.12 11.38
C LYS A 5 2.01 -2.46 11.27
N GLU A 6 0.75 -2.55 11.70
CA GLU A 6 -0.04 -3.78 11.56
C GLU A 6 -0.57 -3.96 10.14
N LEU A 7 -0.92 -2.87 9.44
CA LEU A 7 -1.36 -2.92 8.05
C LEU A 7 -0.20 -3.27 7.10
N GLU A 8 0.97 -2.67 7.34
CA GLU A 8 2.21 -2.93 6.62
C GLU A 8 2.63 -4.40 6.67
N MET A 9 2.39 -5.08 7.80
CA MET A 9 2.73 -6.49 8.00
C MET A 9 1.65 -7.46 7.47
N LYS A 10 0.47 -6.98 7.06
CA LYS A 10 -0.57 -7.82 6.47
C LYS A 10 -0.34 -8.00 4.98
N LYS A 11 -0.80 -9.15 4.47
CA LYS A 11 -0.81 -9.40 3.03
C LYS A 11 -1.81 -8.48 2.35
N ILE A 12 -1.51 -8.07 1.12
CA ILE A 12 -2.40 -7.21 0.35
C ILE A 12 -3.79 -7.84 0.21
N LYS A 13 -3.88 -9.13 -0.11
CA LYS A 13 -5.19 -9.83 -0.17
C LYS A 13 -5.97 -9.78 1.14
N ASP A 14 -5.27 -9.85 2.27
CA ASP A 14 -5.89 -9.81 3.60
C ASP A 14 -6.37 -8.39 3.91
N LEU A 15 -5.64 -7.37 3.45
CA LEU A 15 -6.05 -5.97 3.53
C LEU A 15 -7.30 -5.74 2.69
N GLU A 16 -7.36 -6.22 1.45
CA GLU A 16 -8.52 -6.07 0.57
C GLU A 16 -9.77 -6.74 1.13
N ALA A 17 -9.61 -7.91 1.75
CA ALA A 17 -10.71 -8.61 2.39
C ALA A 17 -11.20 -7.94 3.69
N GLN A 18 -10.29 -7.37 4.48
CA GLN A 18 -10.62 -6.72 5.75
C GLN A 18 -11.07 -5.27 5.60
N TYR A 19 -10.54 -4.58 4.58
CA TYR A 19 -10.65 -3.15 4.39
C TYR A 19 -11.03 -2.86 2.94
N PRO A 20 -12.33 -2.83 2.60
CA PRO A 20 -12.77 -2.55 1.23
C PRO A 20 -12.32 -1.18 0.72
N PHE A 21 -12.03 -0.23 1.61
CA PHE A 21 -11.47 1.08 1.24
C PHE A 21 -10.05 0.99 0.66
N ILE A 22 -9.30 -0.07 0.97
CA ILE A 22 -7.92 -0.23 0.50
C ILE A 22 -7.86 -0.36 -1.03
N LEU A 23 -8.91 -0.90 -1.65
CA LEU A 23 -9.02 -1.04 -3.11
C LEU A 23 -9.00 0.35 -3.76
N SER A 24 -9.89 1.23 -3.31
CA SER A 24 -9.91 2.62 -3.78
C SER A 24 -8.63 3.37 -3.40
N PHE A 25 -8.02 3.04 -2.27
CA PHE A 25 -6.74 3.62 -1.87
C PHE A 25 -5.63 3.27 -2.87
N PHE A 26 -5.50 2.00 -3.26
CA PHE A 26 -4.52 1.56 -4.24
C PHE A 26 -4.77 2.21 -5.61
N GLU A 27 -6.01 2.23 -6.09
CA GLU A 27 -6.37 2.89 -7.34
C GLU A 27 -6.04 4.40 -7.32
N ASN A 28 -6.40 5.11 -6.25
CA ASN A 28 -6.14 6.54 -6.11
C ASN A 28 -4.64 6.87 -6.08
N ASN A 29 -3.82 5.97 -5.53
CA ASN A 29 -2.37 6.14 -5.45
C ASN A 29 -1.63 5.47 -6.62
N LYS A 30 -2.34 4.98 -7.64
CA LYS A 30 -1.77 4.25 -8.80
C LYS A 30 -0.89 3.06 -8.40
N LEU A 31 -1.25 2.39 -7.31
CA LEU A 31 -0.55 1.21 -6.82
C LEU A 31 -1.17 -0.03 -7.47
N ASP A 32 -0.40 -0.70 -8.34
CA ASP A 32 -0.79 -1.99 -8.90
C ASP A 32 -0.35 -3.15 -8.01
N VAL A 33 -1.31 -3.69 -7.26
CA VAL A 33 -1.07 -4.74 -6.27
C VAL A 33 -1.55 -6.12 -6.72
N GLU A 34 -2.01 -6.26 -7.97
CA GLU A 34 -2.57 -7.50 -8.52
C GLU A 34 -1.58 -8.67 -8.47
N GLU A 35 -0.31 -8.42 -8.78
CA GLU A 35 0.74 -9.45 -8.72
C GLU A 35 1.33 -9.65 -7.31
N PHE A 36 1.01 -8.75 -6.37
CA PHE A 36 1.57 -8.72 -5.01
C PHE A 36 0.56 -9.10 -3.91
N LYS A 37 -0.57 -9.70 -4.28
CA LYS A 37 -1.66 -10.11 -3.35
C LYS A 37 -1.16 -10.98 -2.20
N ASP A 38 -0.16 -11.83 -2.45
CA ASP A 38 0.43 -12.73 -1.45
C ASP A 38 1.58 -12.12 -0.65
N SER A 39 2.11 -10.98 -1.09
CA SER A 39 3.13 -10.20 -0.40
C SER A 39 2.49 -9.27 0.62
N THR A 40 3.29 -8.87 1.60
CA THR A 40 2.89 -7.84 2.57
C THR A 40 2.94 -6.45 1.94
N LEU A 41 2.14 -5.52 2.46
CA LEU A 41 2.14 -4.14 1.97
C LEU A 41 3.53 -3.50 2.08
N ILE A 42 4.28 -3.81 3.14
CA ILE A 42 5.65 -3.31 3.29
C ILE A 42 6.62 -3.88 2.27
N GLU A 43 6.51 -5.17 1.93
CA GLU A 43 7.32 -5.79 0.87
C GLU A 43 7.03 -5.14 -0.48
N TYR A 44 5.75 -4.91 -0.77
CA TYR A 44 5.34 -4.19 -1.98
C TYR A 44 5.87 -2.76 -2.01
N LEU A 45 5.70 -1.97 -0.94
CA LEU A 45 6.21 -0.59 -0.92
C LEU A 45 7.75 -0.53 -1.01
N ASN A 46 8.44 -1.52 -0.47
CA ASN A 46 9.91 -1.61 -0.54
C ASN A 46 10.43 -2.16 -1.88
N HIS A 47 9.56 -2.74 -2.72
CA HIS A 47 9.98 -3.22 -4.04
C HIS A 47 10.26 -2.07 -5.01
N PHE A 48 9.58 -0.94 -4.82
CA PHE A 48 9.73 0.23 -5.66
C PHE A 48 11.14 0.81 -5.55
N THR A 49 11.76 0.96 -6.70
CA THR A 49 13.02 1.68 -6.86
C THR A 49 12.79 3.19 -6.87
N GLU A 50 13.83 3.98 -6.59
CA GLU A 50 13.74 5.44 -6.66
C GLU A 50 13.29 5.93 -8.05
N GLU A 51 13.74 5.26 -9.13
CA GLU A 51 13.31 5.57 -10.50
C GLU A 51 11.79 5.34 -10.69
N GLU A 52 11.24 4.23 -10.18
CA GLU A 52 9.80 3.97 -10.25
C GLU A 52 8.99 4.95 -9.41
N ILE A 53 9.49 5.30 -8.22
CA ILE A 53 8.86 6.29 -7.34
C ILE A 53 8.75 7.64 -8.06
N GLU A 54 9.81 8.07 -8.74
CA GLU A 54 9.84 9.32 -9.50
C GLU A 54 8.96 9.25 -10.76
N GLU A 55 9.09 8.18 -11.56
CA GLU A 55 8.36 8.02 -12.83
C GLU A 55 6.84 7.94 -12.60
N TRP A 56 6.43 7.24 -11.55
CA TRP A 56 5.01 7.00 -11.24
C TRP A 56 4.45 8.03 -10.27
N ALA A 57 5.28 8.96 -9.79
CA ALA A 57 4.96 9.97 -8.77
C ALA A 57 4.36 9.34 -7.51
N ILE A 58 4.93 8.21 -7.07
CA ILE A 58 4.49 7.49 -5.88
C ILE A 58 5.04 8.21 -4.66
N ASP A 59 4.19 8.48 -3.67
CA ASP A 59 4.61 9.09 -2.40
C ASP A 59 4.41 8.09 -1.27
N ILE A 60 5.42 7.23 -1.04
CA ILE A 60 5.41 6.20 0.02
C ILE A 60 5.13 6.82 1.41
N PRO A 61 5.80 7.92 1.82
CA PRO A 61 5.50 8.60 3.07
C PRO A 61 4.03 9.02 3.20
N LYS A 62 3.46 9.63 2.15
CA LYS A 62 2.05 10.03 2.12
C LYS A 62 1.12 8.83 2.16
N ILE A 63 1.42 7.77 1.43
CA ILE A 63 0.65 6.52 1.44
C ILE A 63 0.52 5.98 2.87
N LYS A 64 1.63 5.93 3.61
CA LYS A 64 1.63 5.48 5.01
C LYS A 64 0.81 6.41 5.90
N SER A 65 0.98 7.72 5.76
CA SER A 65 0.24 8.73 6.53
C SER A 65 -1.26 8.70 6.26
N ASP A 66 -1.67 8.54 5.00
CA ASP A 66 -3.07 8.46 4.61
C ASP A 66 -3.69 7.18 5.18
N LEU A 67 -2.99 6.05 5.12
CA LEU A 67 -3.42 4.80 5.76
C LEU A 67 -3.54 4.88 7.29
N GLU A 68 -2.72 5.68 7.97
CA GLU A 68 -2.86 5.95 9.41
C GLU A 68 -4.09 6.81 9.76
N THR A 69 -4.55 7.61 8.80
CA THR A 69 -5.58 8.63 9.03
C THR A 69 -7.00 8.12 8.77
N TYR A 70 -7.15 7.04 8.00
CA TYR A 70 -8.43 6.36 7.74
C TYR A 70 -8.89 5.46 8.91
#